data_AF-A0A3D2K2A2-F1
#
_entry.id   AF-A0A3D2K2A2-F1
#
_cell.length_a   1.000
_cell.length_b   1.000
_cell.length_c   1.000
_cell.angle_alpha   90.00
_cell.angle_beta   90.00
_cell.angle_gamma   90.00
#
_symmetry.space_group_name_H-M   'P 1'
#
loop_
_entity.id
_entity.type
_entity.pdbx_description
1 polymer ?
#
loop_
_entity_poly.entity_id
_entity_poly.type
_entity_poly.pdbx_seq_one_letter_code
_entity_poly.pdbx_strand_id
1 'polypeptide(L)'
;MNKIKLLSLGALMVTAMYANAQTTAHTKPTGYVTHTLKAGQFNLIGLTLHNPVVASGDIQGFTGGTQITDNDINFANVLTAGKTYILEITDAADTSLNGTIQEVTVWGANTFDTPQDLQAEGLAVGDKYQLRACKTISSVFGITAEGLLSGTSTTADIIWVPIGGGGYEKYFYHPGGGLLGVAGWKKVGGGSADTSGDTLSSGMIIQRRSPTPYNAKINVPDTWDVE
;
A
#
# COMPACT_ATOMS: atom_id res chain seq x y z
N MET A 1 38.71 65.02 38.65
CA MET A 1 39.62 64.18 39.45
C MET A 1 38.88 62.91 39.87
N ASN A 2 39.23 61.77 39.28
CA ASN A 2 39.12 60.40 39.83
C ASN A 2 37.79 59.86 40.42
N LYS A 3 37.11 58.93 39.71
CA LYS A 3 37.22 57.45 39.89
C LYS A 3 36.00 56.65 39.35
N ILE A 4 36.30 55.79 38.37
CA ILE A 4 35.86 54.39 38.12
C ILE A 4 34.70 53.84 38.98
N LYS A 5 33.68 53.27 38.31
CA LYS A 5 33.19 51.89 38.57
C LYS A 5 32.74 51.23 37.25
N LEU A 6 33.47 50.17 36.87
CA LEU A 6 33.12 49.20 35.84
C LEU A 6 32.80 47.89 36.55
N LEU A 7 31.59 47.37 36.37
CA LEU A 7 31.06 46.03 36.71
C LEU A 7 29.67 46.00 36.05
N SER A 8 29.19 45.01 35.31
CA SER A 8 29.68 43.72 34.82
C SER A 8 28.56 43.13 33.95
N LEU A 9 28.91 42.43 32.88
CA LEU A 9 28.24 41.27 32.28
C LEU A 9 26.69 41.19 32.24
N GLY A 10 26.18 41.14 31.01
CA GLY A 10 25.44 39.96 30.57
C GLY A 10 23.98 40.15 30.16
N ALA A 11 23.64 39.41 29.09
CA ALA A 11 22.31 39.03 28.61
C ALA A 11 21.61 40.04 27.68
N LEU A 12 20.99 39.65 26.57
CA LEU A 12 20.94 38.41 25.80
C LEU A 12 20.21 38.84 24.50
N MET A 13 20.80 38.62 23.33
CA MET A 13 20.09 38.85 22.06
C MET A 13 18.90 37.89 21.99
N VAL A 14 17.67 38.42 21.92
CA VAL A 14 16.49 37.64 21.56
C VAL A 14 16.02 38.11 20.20
N THR A 15 16.59 37.50 19.16
CA THR A 15 15.98 37.45 17.83
C THR A 15 14.75 36.55 17.94
N ALA A 16 13.55 37.13 17.96
CA ALA A 16 12.32 36.35 17.82
C ALA A 16 12.24 35.85 16.37
N MET A 17 12.75 34.64 16.13
CA MET A 17 12.55 33.91 14.88
C MET A 17 11.07 33.51 14.77
N TYR A 18 10.51 33.77 13.59
CA TYR A 18 9.19 33.34 13.17
C TYR A 18 9.09 31.81 13.26
N ALA A 19 8.31 31.31 14.22
CA ALA A 19 7.83 29.94 14.18
C ALA A 19 6.41 29.97 13.62
N ASN A 20 6.28 29.87 12.29
CA ASN A 20 5.03 29.42 11.70
C ASN A 20 4.85 27.95 12.12
N ALA A 21 4.03 27.72 13.14
CA ALA A 21 3.54 26.40 13.44
C ALA A 21 2.62 25.98 12.28
N GLN A 22 3.18 25.29 11.30
CA GLN A 22 2.37 24.58 10.30
C GLN A 22 1.61 23.49 11.05
N THR A 23 0.33 23.75 11.32
CA THR A 23 -0.59 22.71 11.77
C THR A 23 -0.68 21.70 10.64
N THR A 24 -0.33 20.44 10.91
CA THR A 24 -0.57 19.33 10.01
C THR A 24 -2.07 19.33 9.68
N ALA A 25 -2.43 19.75 8.47
CA ALA A 25 -3.80 19.67 8.01
C ALA A 25 -4.11 18.19 7.81
N HIS A 26 -4.97 17.64 8.65
CA HIS A 26 -5.59 16.35 8.37
C HIS A 26 -6.82 16.63 7.51
N THR A 27 -6.82 16.15 6.28
CA THR A 27 -8.04 16.12 5.46
C THR A 27 -9.04 15.19 6.12
N LYS A 28 -10.31 15.60 6.19
CA LYS A 28 -11.39 14.68 6.57
C LYS A 28 -11.43 13.56 5.51
N PRO A 29 -11.75 12.30 5.84
CA PRO A 29 -11.90 11.26 4.84
C PRO A 29 -12.91 11.73 3.78
N THR A 30 -12.44 11.99 2.56
CA THR A 30 -13.30 12.44 1.45
C THR A 30 -13.82 11.22 0.71
N GLY A 31 -14.87 10.60 1.25
CA GLY A 31 -15.60 9.55 0.55
C GLY A 31 -16.19 8.48 1.47
N TYR A 32 -17.27 7.86 1.00
CA TYR A 32 -17.84 6.63 1.55
C TYR A 32 -18.08 5.65 0.39
N VAL A 33 -17.85 4.37 0.62
CA VAL A 33 -18.19 3.32 -0.35
C VAL A 33 -19.55 2.75 0.05
N THR A 34 -20.53 2.83 -0.84
CA THR A 34 -21.87 2.27 -0.62
C THR A 34 -21.94 0.89 -1.26
N HIS A 35 -22.19 -0.14 -0.44
CA HIS A 35 -22.44 -1.50 -0.92
C HIS A 35 -23.92 -1.86 -0.75
N THR A 36 -24.56 -2.33 -1.81
CA THR A 36 -25.91 -2.90 -1.74
C THR A 36 -25.82 -4.33 -1.21
N LEU A 37 -26.30 -4.57 0.00
CA LEU A 37 -26.28 -5.89 0.64
C LEU A 37 -27.46 -6.73 0.19
N LYS A 38 -27.22 -8.00 -0.15
CA LYS A 38 -28.28 -8.96 -0.49
C LYS A 38 -28.95 -9.45 0.78
N ALA A 39 -30.28 -9.34 0.84
CA ALA A 39 -31.07 -9.77 1.98
C ALA A 39 -31.02 -11.31 2.16
N GLY A 40 -30.93 -11.79 3.39
CA GLY A 40 -31.06 -13.22 3.73
C GLY A 40 -29.79 -14.06 3.61
N GLN A 41 -28.63 -13.45 3.42
CA GLN A 41 -27.34 -14.15 3.32
C GLN A 41 -26.20 -13.37 3.99
N PHE A 42 -25.06 -14.02 4.18
CA PHE A 42 -23.84 -13.32 4.59
C PHE A 42 -23.37 -12.38 3.47
N ASN A 43 -23.12 -11.12 3.82
CA ASN A 43 -22.52 -10.14 2.94
C ASN A 43 -21.13 -9.80 3.48
N LEU A 44 -20.08 -10.18 2.75
CA LEU A 44 -18.71 -9.80 3.06
C LEU A 44 -18.47 -8.39 2.52
N ILE A 45 -18.27 -7.42 3.42
CA ILE A 45 -17.92 -6.04 3.07
C ILE A 45 -16.43 -5.87 3.38
N GLY A 46 -15.61 -5.74 2.33
CA GLY A 46 -14.19 -5.45 2.48
C GLY A 46 -13.96 -3.95 2.73
N LEU A 47 -13.00 -3.61 3.58
CA LEU A 47 -12.52 -2.24 3.67
C LEU A 47 -11.72 -1.94 2.39
N THR A 48 -12.26 -1.06 1.52
CA THR A 48 -11.64 -0.66 0.25
C THR A 48 -10.47 0.29 0.50
N LEU A 49 -9.42 -0.19 1.16
CA LEU A 49 -8.18 0.56 1.45
C LEU A 49 -7.22 0.52 0.24
N HIS A 50 -7.78 0.61 -0.98
CA HIS A 50 -7.02 0.49 -2.21
C HIS A 50 -6.17 1.73 -2.44
N ASN A 51 -4.92 1.54 -2.88
CA ASN A 51 -4.08 2.63 -3.36
C ASN A 51 -4.80 3.47 -4.43
N PRO A 52 -4.42 4.74 -4.64
CA PRO A 52 -4.92 5.54 -5.75
C PRO A 52 -4.74 4.81 -7.09
N VAL A 53 -5.60 5.13 -8.05
CA VAL A 53 -5.45 4.65 -9.44
C VAL A 53 -4.13 5.19 -9.96
N VAL A 54 -3.29 4.34 -10.51
CA VAL A 54 -2.02 4.78 -11.13
C VAL A 54 -2.13 4.87 -12.65
N ALA A 55 -3.11 4.17 -13.23
CA ALA A 55 -3.45 4.23 -14.66
C ALA A 55 -4.91 3.78 -14.86
N SER A 56 -5.59 4.38 -15.84
CA SER A 56 -6.94 3.99 -16.25
C SER A 56 -7.16 4.42 -17.69
N GLY A 57 -7.85 3.60 -18.48
CA GLY A 57 -8.10 3.88 -19.88
C GLY A 57 -9.15 2.94 -20.46
N ASP A 58 -9.31 3.01 -21.77
CA ASP A 58 -10.07 2.05 -22.56
C ASP A 58 -9.15 1.02 -23.21
N ILE A 59 -9.65 -0.20 -23.35
CA ILE A 59 -8.95 -1.29 -24.01
C ILE A 59 -8.99 -1.07 -25.51
N GLN A 60 -7.83 -0.98 -26.14
CA GLN A 60 -7.68 -0.71 -27.58
C GLN A 60 -7.34 -1.97 -28.38
N GLY A 61 -6.96 -3.06 -27.71
CA GLY A 61 -6.67 -4.32 -28.37
C GLY A 61 -6.25 -5.42 -27.42
N PHE A 62 -6.21 -6.63 -27.98
CA PHE A 62 -5.72 -7.84 -27.31
C PHE A 62 -4.68 -8.53 -28.19
N THR A 63 -3.62 -9.03 -27.55
CA THR A 63 -2.66 -9.94 -28.19
C THR A 63 -2.69 -11.27 -27.44
N GLY A 64 -3.09 -12.34 -28.13
CA GLY A 64 -3.16 -13.68 -27.54
C GLY A 64 -4.15 -13.82 -26.37
N GLY A 65 -5.13 -12.91 -26.25
CA GLY A 65 -6.19 -12.93 -25.23
C GLY A 65 -5.76 -12.47 -23.82
N THR A 66 -4.48 -12.67 -23.45
CA THR A 66 -3.94 -12.32 -22.14
C THR A 66 -3.16 -11.01 -22.10
N GLN A 67 -2.80 -10.42 -23.24
CA GLN A 67 -2.14 -9.12 -23.27
C GLN A 67 -3.11 -8.05 -23.75
N ILE A 68 -3.34 -7.04 -22.91
CA ILE A 68 -4.20 -5.89 -23.19
C ILE A 68 -3.35 -4.74 -23.71
N THR A 69 -3.86 -4.02 -24.71
CA THR A 69 -3.22 -2.84 -25.31
C THR A 69 -4.01 -1.57 -25.01
N ASP A 70 -3.29 -0.51 -24.64
CA ASP A 70 -3.77 0.87 -24.50
C ASP A 70 -2.63 1.78 -25.00
N ASN A 71 -2.82 2.39 -26.18
CA ASN A 71 -1.78 3.21 -26.79
C ASN A 71 -1.72 4.63 -26.22
N ASP A 72 -2.71 5.03 -25.44
CA ASP A 72 -2.76 6.36 -24.83
C ASP A 72 -1.92 6.43 -23.54
N ILE A 73 -1.53 5.28 -22.99
CA ILE A 73 -0.74 5.17 -21.77
C ILE A 73 0.60 4.49 -22.05
N ASN A 74 1.67 5.06 -21.48
CA ASN A 74 2.96 4.40 -21.39
C ASN A 74 3.14 3.78 -19.98
N PHE A 75 2.78 2.50 -19.82
CA PHE A 75 2.88 1.74 -18.56
C PHE A 75 4.30 1.66 -18.03
N ALA A 76 5.33 1.67 -18.87
CA ALA A 76 6.72 1.70 -18.41
C ALA A 76 7.08 3.00 -17.66
N ASN A 77 6.34 4.08 -17.88
CA ASN A 77 6.53 5.36 -17.18
C ASN A 77 5.66 5.49 -15.91
N VAL A 78 4.48 4.87 -15.89
CA VAL A 78 3.52 5.00 -14.77
C VAL A 78 3.56 3.84 -13.77
N LEU A 79 4.05 2.67 -14.19
CA LEU A 79 4.23 1.49 -13.35
C LEU A 79 5.70 1.33 -12.95
N THR A 80 5.93 0.83 -11.74
CA THR A 80 7.26 0.61 -11.17
C THR A 80 7.62 -0.87 -11.23
N ALA A 81 8.76 -1.19 -11.83
CA ALA A 81 9.25 -2.57 -11.92
C ALA A 81 9.35 -3.23 -10.53
N GLY A 82 8.97 -4.50 -10.45
CA GLY A 82 8.97 -5.27 -9.20
C GLY A 82 7.74 -5.04 -8.29
N LYS A 83 6.75 -4.25 -8.72
CA LYS A 83 5.46 -4.13 -8.03
C LYS A 83 4.37 -4.97 -8.69
N THR A 84 3.42 -5.43 -7.88
CA THR A 84 2.16 -6.01 -8.34
C THR A 84 1.08 -4.94 -8.37
N TYR A 85 0.26 -4.97 -9.40
CA TYR A 85 -0.89 -4.10 -9.59
C TYR A 85 -2.18 -4.92 -9.63
N ILE A 86 -3.26 -4.32 -9.15
CA ILE A 86 -4.62 -4.83 -9.29
C ILE A 86 -5.26 -4.13 -10.47
N LEU A 87 -5.60 -4.90 -11.49
CA LEU A 87 -6.54 -4.53 -12.54
C LEU A 87 -7.96 -4.68 -12.00
N GLU A 88 -8.81 -3.69 -12.25
CA GLU A 88 -10.25 -3.79 -12.10
C GLU A 88 -10.92 -3.29 -13.38
N ILE A 89 -11.86 -4.09 -13.91
CA ILE A 89 -12.72 -3.68 -15.02
C ILE A 89 -13.86 -2.82 -14.46
N THR A 90 -14.00 -1.60 -14.98
CA THR A 90 -14.89 -0.59 -14.40
C THR A 90 -16.08 -0.24 -15.27
N ASP A 91 -15.96 -0.40 -16.58
CA ASP A 91 -17.01 -0.06 -17.55
C ASP A 91 -16.87 -0.95 -18.78
N ALA A 92 -17.37 -2.17 -18.69
CA ALA A 92 -17.47 -3.12 -19.79
C ALA A 92 -18.87 -3.14 -20.41
N ALA A 93 -18.93 -3.35 -21.72
CA ALA A 93 -20.18 -3.52 -22.46
C ALA A 93 -20.99 -4.71 -21.92
N ASP A 94 -20.32 -5.82 -21.60
CA ASP A 94 -20.89 -6.86 -20.75
C ASP A 94 -20.74 -6.47 -19.28
N THR A 95 -21.80 -5.89 -18.72
CA THR A 95 -21.82 -5.40 -17.34
C THR A 95 -21.55 -6.49 -16.28
N SER A 96 -21.64 -7.78 -16.62
CA SER A 96 -21.29 -8.87 -15.70
C SER A 96 -19.78 -8.95 -15.43
N LEU A 97 -18.96 -8.37 -16.32
CA LEU A 97 -17.51 -8.29 -16.18
C LEU A 97 -17.04 -7.12 -15.31
N ASN A 98 -17.91 -6.16 -15.01
CA ASN A 98 -17.56 -5.06 -14.10
C ASN A 98 -17.24 -5.59 -12.70
N GLY A 99 -16.12 -5.12 -12.15
CA GLY A 99 -15.56 -5.64 -10.89
C GLY A 99 -14.72 -6.90 -11.06
N THR A 100 -14.48 -7.37 -12.29
CA THR A 100 -13.45 -8.40 -12.56
C THR A 100 -12.10 -7.86 -12.11
N ILE A 101 -11.40 -8.64 -11.28
CA ILE A 101 -10.11 -8.28 -10.72
C ILE A 101 -9.03 -9.25 -11.21
N GLN A 102 -7.88 -8.70 -11.62
CA GLN A 102 -6.68 -9.48 -11.94
C GLN A 102 -5.42 -8.88 -11.31
N GLU A 103 -4.42 -9.73 -11.09
CA GLU A 103 -3.07 -9.27 -10.76
C GLU A 103 -2.26 -9.02 -12.04
N VAL A 104 -1.62 -7.85 -12.12
CA VAL A 104 -0.73 -7.44 -13.21
C VAL A 104 0.68 -7.32 -12.65
N THR A 105 1.60 -8.09 -13.23
CA THR A 105 3.02 -8.13 -12.83
C THR A 105 3.98 -7.94 -14.01
N VAL A 106 3.46 -7.98 -15.24
CA VAL A 106 4.22 -7.87 -16.48
C VAL A 106 3.56 -6.80 -17.36
N TRP A 107 4.37 -5.89 -17.91
CA TRP A 107 3.92 -4.83 -18.79
C TRP A 107 5.01 -4.39 -19.76
N GLY A 108 4.58 -3.86 -20.90
CA GLY A 108 5.40 -3.18 -21.89
C GLY A 108 5.21 -1.66 -21.83
N ALA A 109 5.50 -0.98 -22.94
CA ALA A 109 5.20 0.45 -23.06
C ALA A 109 3.68 0.68 -23.10
N ASN A 110 2.97 0.04 -24.03
CA ASN A 110 1.53 0.27 -24.25
C ASN A 110 0.67 -0.97 -23.96
N THR A 111 1.26 -1.96 -23.26
CA THR A 111 0.59 -3.22 -22.97
C THR A 111 0.81 -3.66 -21.54
N PHE A 112 -0.11 -4.45 -21.02
CA PHE A 112 0.08 -5.23 -19.80
C PHE A 112 -0.56 -6.61 -19.94
N ASP A 113 -0.03 -7.57 -19.20
CA ASP A 113 -0.48 -8.96 -19.26
C ASP A 113 -1.39 -9.27 -18.07
N THR A 114 -2.45 -10.04 -18.34
CA THR A 114 -3.35 -10.64 -17.35
C THR A 114 -3.11 -12.14 -17.24
N PRO A 115 -3.33 -12.77 -16.08
CA PRO A 115 -3.11 -14.20 -15.93
C PRO A 115 -4.19 -15.06 -16.64
N GLN A 116 -5.33 -14.46 -16.94
CA GLN A 116 -6.48 -15.07 -17.59
C GLN A 116 -6.74 -14.38 -18.93
N ASP A 117 -7.27 -15.14 -19.88
CA ASP A 117 -7.73 -14.63 -21.17
C ASP A 117 -9.07 -13.91 -20.99
N LEU A 118 -9.01 -12.63 -20.65
CA LEU A 118 -10.21 -11.82 -20.43
C LEU A 118 -11.00 -11.59 -21.74
N GLN A 119 -10.34 -11.69 -22.90
CA GLN A 119 -11.01 -11.60 -24.19
C GLN A 119 -11.96 -12.79 -24.39
N ALA A 120 -11.51 -14.00 -24.04
CA ALA A 120 -12.35 -15.20 -24.08
C ALA A 120 -13.52 -15.15 -23.08
N GLU A 121 -13.35 -14.43 -21.96
CA GLU A 121 -14.42 -14.17 -20.97
C GLU A 121 -15.41 -13.08 -21.44
N GLY A 122 -15.20 -12.46 -22.61
CA GLY A 122 -16.13 -11.51 -23.22
C GLY A 122 -15.74 -10.04 -23.10
N LEU A 123 -14.56 -9.74 -22.54
CA LEU A 123 -14.04 -8.37 -22.51
C LEU A 123 -13.69 -7.91 -23.93
N ALA A 124 -14.07 -6.69 -24.28
CA ALA A 124 -14.01 -6.16 -25.63
C ALA A 124 -13.22 -4.85 -25.71
N VAL A 125 -12.85 -4.48 -26.95
CA VAL A 125 -12.26 -3.16 -27.24
C VAL A 125 -13.29 -2.06 -26.92
N GLY A 126 -12.84 -1.01 -26.23
CA GLY A 126 -13.66 0.08 -25.72
C GLY A 126 -14.08 -0.09 -24.25
N ASP A 127 -13.94 -1.28 -23.68
CA ASP A 127 -14.18 -1.51 -22.24
C ASP A 127 -13.10 -0.81 -21.40
N LYS A 128 -13.47 -0.32 -20.22
CA LYS A 128 -12.56 0.49 -19.39
C LYS A 128 -12.05 -0.25 -18.17
N TYR A 129 -10.86 0.14 -17.76
CA TYR A 129 -10.17 -0.44 -16.62
C TYR A 129 -9.52 0.61 -15.74
N GLN A 130 -9.14 0.18 -14.54
CA GLN A 130 -8.22 0.90 -13.66
C GLN A 130 -7.14 -0.03 -13.10
N LEU A 131 -5.95 0.50 -12.87
CA LEU A 131 -4.83 -0.17 -12.23
C LEU A 131 -4.48 0.53 -10.92
N ARG A 132 -4.27 -0.25 -9.86
CA ARG A 132 -3.86 0.24 -8.52
C ARG A 132 -2.72 -0.60 -7.99
N ALA A 133 -1.71 -0.01 -7.37
CA ALA A 133 -0.63 -0.80 -6.77
C ALA A 133 -1.16 -1.64 -5.60
N CYS A 134 -0.69 -2.88 -5.45
CA CYS A 134 -0.90 -3.64 -4.21
C CYS A 134 -0.23 -2.94 -3.02
N LYS A 135 -0.83 -3.05 -1.84
CA LYS A 135 -0.13 -2.71 -0.58
C LYS A 135 0.92 -3.79 -0.32
N THR A 136 2.11 -3.39 0.11
CA THR A 136 3.15 -4.29 0.62
C THR A 136 3.29 -4.16 2.14
N ILE A 137 3.97 -5.12 2.77
CA ILE A 137 4.28 -5.05 4.21
C ILE A 137 4.93 -3.72 4.58
N SER A 138 5.98 -3.31 3.85
CA SER A 138 6.68 -2.05 4.12
C SER A 138 5.85 -0.81 3.84
N SER A 139 4.92 -0.84 2.88
CA SER A 139 4.04 0.31 2.61
C SER A 139 3.03 0.59 3.73
N VAL A 140 2.64 -0.44 4.47
CA VAL A 140 1.65 -0.32 5.56
C VAL A 140 2.32 -0.17 6.92
N PHE A 141 3.43 -0.87 7.15
CA PHE A 141 4.09 -0.95 8.46
C PHE A 141 5.49 -0.32 8.49
N GLY A 142 5.89 0.34 7.40
CA GLY A 142 7.21 0.96 7.26
C GLY A 142 8.35 -0.05 7.05
N ILE A 143 9.51 0.45 6.63
CA ILE A 143 10.71 -0.36 6.42
C ILE A 143 11.37 -0.82 7.74
N THR A 144 10.97 -0.24 8.88
CA THR A 144 11.49 -0.54 10.22
C THR A 144 10.41 -0.92 11.23
N ALA A 145 9.25 -1.40 10.76
CA ALA A 145 8.14 -1.85 11.60
C ALA A 145 7.62 -0.77 12.59
N GLU A 146 7.19 0.35 12.02
CA GLU A 146 6.73 1.52 12.77
C GLU A 146 5.59 1.16 13.74
N GLY A 147 5.89 1.24 15.04
CA GLY A 147 4.94 0.96 16.12
C GLY A 147 4.71 -0.52 16.43
N LEU A 148 5.30 -1.44 15.67
CA LEU A 148 5.28 -2.87 15.95
C LEU A 148 6.53 -3.30 16.73
N LEU A 149 6.39 -4.31 17.58
CA LEU A 149 7.50 -4.87 18.34
C LEU A 149 8.39 -5.71 17.42
N SER A 150 9.64 -5.29 17.24
CA SER A 150 10.67 -6.07 16.55
C SER A 150 11.20 -7.21 17.42
N GLY A 151 11.63 -8.32 16.82
CA GLY A 151 12.20 -9.45 17.55
C GLY A 151 12.39 -10.69 16.66
N THR A 152 12.25 -11.87 17.26
CA THR A 152 12.24 -13.15 16.54
C THR A 152 10.81 -13.55 16.18
N SER A 153 10.63 -14.66 15.46
CA SER A 153 9.31 -15.24 15.20
C SER A 153 8.51 -15.59 16.46
N THR A 154 9.15 -15.64 17.64
CA THR A 154 8.51 -15.92 18.94
C THR A 154 8.34 -14.69 19.84
N THR A 155 9.10 -13.61 19.61
CA THR A 155 9.05 -12.41 20.47
C THR A 155 8.49 -11.17 19.78
N ALA A 156 8.60 -11.07 18.45
CA ALA A 156 8.04 -9.98 17.68
C ALA A 156 6.51 -10.04 17.60
N ASP A 157 5.91 -8.91 17.26
CA ASP A 157 4.54 -8.90 16.73
C ASP A 157 4.50 -9.63 15.39
N ILE A 158 3.38 -10.31 15.12
CA ILE A 158 3.19 -11.10 13.90
C ILE A 158 2.05 -10.52 13.07
N ILE A 159 2.31 -10.27 11.79
CA ILE A 159 1.28 -9.96 10.79
C ILE A 159 0.89 -11.28 10.11
N TRP A 160 -0.39 -11.63 10.18
CA TRP A 160 -0.95 -12.81 9.56
C TRP A 160 -1.74 -12.38 8.32
N VAL A 161 -1.25 -12.74 7.15
CA VAL A 161 -1.83 -12.43 5.85
C VAL A 161 -2.54 -13.69 5.34
N PRO A 162 -3.88 -13.70 5.21
CA PRO A 162 -4.59 -14.87 4.72
C PRO A 162 -4.14 -15.23 3.30
N ILE A 163 -4.09 -16.54 3.03
CA ILE A 163 -3.80 -17.07 1.69
C ILE A 163 -5.03 -17.72 1.07
N GLY A 164 -5.06 -17.77 -0.27
CA GLY A 164 -6.07 -18.51 -1.01
C GLY A 164 -6.08 -19.99 -0.60
N GLY A 165 -7.26 -20.55 -0.36
CA GLY A 165 -7.42 -21.94 0.11
C GLY A 165 -7.41 -22.12 1.63
N GLY A 166 -7.25 -21.04 2.40
CA GLY A 166 -7.27 -21.04 3.87
C GLY A 166 -5.86 -21.05 4.49
N GLY A 167 -5.76 -20.59 5.74
CA GLY A 167 -4.46 -20.42 6.42
C GLY A 167 -3.90 -19.01 6.28
N TYR A 168 -2.65 -18.82 6.74
CA TYR A 168 -2.00 -17.51 6.79
C TYR A 168 -0.50 -17.61 6.57
N GLU A 169 0.03 -16.68 5.79
CA GLU A 169 1.45 -16.32 5.85
C GLU A 169 1.70 -15.39 7.02
N LYS A 170 2.84 -15.57 7.68
CA LYS A 170 3.16 -14.89 8.93
C LYS A 170 4.45 -14.13 8.80
N TYR A 171 4.40 -12.84 9.10
CA TYR A 171 5.51 -11.92 8.93
C TYR A 171 5.84 -11.21 10.23
N PHE A 172 7.12 -10.92 10.44
CA PHE A 172 7.62 -10.21 11.59
C PHE A 172 8.84 -9.37 11.22
N TYR A 173 9.13 -8.35 12.02
CA TYR A 173 10.33 -7.54 11.81
C TYR A 173 11.47 -8.01 12.72
N HIS A 174 12.59 -8.34 12.10
CA HIS A 174 13.80 -8.77 12.78
C HIS A 174 14.79 -7.61 12.93
N PRO A 175 15.31 -7.32 14.14
CA PRO A 175 16.21 -6.17 14.37
C PRO A 175 17.66 -6.39 13.88
N GLY A 176 17.97 -7.58 13.36
CA GLY A 176 19.31 -7.98 12.93
C GLY A 176 20.07 -8.80 13.98
N GLY A 177 21.16 -9.45 13.56
CA GLY A 177 21.95 -10.39 14.34
C GLY A 177 21.49 -11.85 14.27
N GLY A 178 22.25 -12.75 14.91
CA GLY A 178 21.90 -14.17 15.02
C GLY A 178 21.75 -14.91 13.68
N LEU A 179 20.93 -15.98 13.67
CA LEU A 179 20.75 -16.88 12.52
C LEU A 179 20.09 -16.22 11.30
N LEU A 180 19.35 -15.13 11.50
CA LEU A 180 18.62 -14.43 10.44
C LEU A 180 19.38 -13.23 9.86
N GLY A 181 20.56 -12.91 10.39
CA GLY A 181 21.48 -11.96 9.79
C GLY A 181 20.97 -10.53 9.82
N VAL A 182 20.79 -9.90 8.66
CA VAL A 182 20.49 -8.46 8.54
C VAL A 182 19.08 -8.14 9.06
N ALA A 183 18.91 -6.93 9.61
CA ALA A 183 17.60 -6.41 9.98
C ALA A 183 16.64 -6.38 8.78
N GLY A 184 15.35 -6.57 9.02
CA GLY A 184 14.35 -6.51 7.95
C GLY A 184 13.09 -7.31 8.25
N TRP A 185 12.16 -7.24 7.31
CA TRP A 185 10.93 -8.03 7.36
C TRP A 185 11.23 -9.48 7.01
N LYS A 186 10.75 -10.41 7.82
CA LYS A 186 11.00 -11.85 7.66
C LYS A 186 9.67 -12.60 7.69
N LYS A 187 9.64 -13.71 6.97
CA LYS A 187 8.57 -14.70 7.01
C LYS A 187 8.87 -15.78 8.04
N VAL A 188 7.89 -16.15 8.86
CA VAL A 188 8.03 -17.25 9.82
C VAL A 188 8.31 -18.55 9.04
N GLY A 189 9.45 -19.18 9.31
CA GLY A 189 9.89 -20.37 8.58
C GLY A 189 10.51 -20.10 7.20
N GLY A 190 10.59 -18.84 6.74
CA GLY A 190 11.11 -18.45 5.43
C GLY A 190 12.62 -18.12 5.39
N GLY A 191 13.35 -18.34 6.49
CA GLY A 191 14.77 -18.03 6.57
C GLY A 191 15.07 -16.52 6.67
N SER A 192 16.20 -16.08 6.12
CA SER A 192 16.74 -14.72 6.25
C SER A 192 16.36 -13.77 5.11
N ALA A 193 15.58 -14.21 4.13
CA ALA A 193 15.13 -13.38 3.02
C ALA A 193 14.33 -12.17 3.53
N ASP A 194 14.55 -11.00 2.94
CA ASP A 194 13.71 -9.83 3.22
C ASP A 194 12.38 -9.96 2.48
N THR A 195 11.28 -9.77 3.19
CA THR A 195 9.90 -9.90 2.67
C THR A 195 9.16 -8.58 2.74
N SER A 196 9.89 -7.46 2.79
CA SER A 196 9.32 -6.12 2.88
C SER A 196 8.43 -5.75 1.68
N GLY A 197 8.69 -6.39 0.53
CA GLY A 197 7.95 -6.25 -0.72
C GLY A 197 6.77 -7.20 -0.89
N ASP A 198 6.55 -8.16 0.02
CA ASP A 198 5.43 -9.10 -0.07
C ASP A 198 4.10 -8.35 -0.03
N THR A 199 3.17 -8.73 -0.90
CA THR A 199 1.86 -8.10 -1.02
C THR A 199 0.95 -8.47 0.15
N LEU A 200 0.13 -7.52 0.56
CA LEU A 200 -0.90 -7.70 1.57
C LEU A 200 -2.24 -7.95 0.88
N SER A 201 -2.96 -8.97 1.34
CA SER A 201 -4.35 -9.19 0.97
C SER A 201 -5.28 -8.12 1.55
N SER A 202 -6.55 -8.12 1.10
CA SER A 202 -7.59 -7.17 1.53
C SER A 202 -7.93 -7.18 3.03
N GLY A 203 -7.34 -8.10 3.81
CA GLY A 203 -7.41 -8.14 5.26
C GLY A 203 -6.17 -8.81 5.84
N MET A 204 -5.89 -8.56 7.12
CA MET A 204 -4.80 -9.18 7.87
C MET A 204 -5.12 -9.20 9.37
N ILE A 205 -4.44 -10.04 10.13
CA ILE A 205 -4.51 -10.06 11.60
C ILE A 205 -3.16 -9.61 12.17
N ILE A 206 -3.18 -8.70 13.14
CA ILE A 206 -1.97 -8.32 13.89
C ILE A 206 -2.00 -9.01 15.25
N GLN A 207 -1.10 -9.96 15.46
CA GLN A 207 -0.85 -10.55 16.77
C GLN A 207 0.17 -9.67 17.52
N ARG A 208 -0.34 -8.74 18.32
CA ARG A 208 0.46 -7.94 19.24
C ARG A 208 0.98 -8.83 20.38
N ARG A 209 2.30 -8.89 20.55
CA ARG A 209 2.99 -9.59 21.65
C ARG A 209 3.59 -8.64 22.68
N SER A 210 3.76 -7.37 22.33
CA SER A 210 4.10 -6.36 23.34
C SER A 210 3.01 -6.31 24.42
N PRO A 211 3.38 -6.16 25.70
CA PRO A 211 2.42 -5.95 26.78
C PRO A 211 1.77 -4.55 26.75
N THR A 212 2.25 -3.66 25.88
CA THR A 212 1.72 -2.30 25.73
C THR A 212 0.74 -2.20 24.56
N PRO A 213 -0.48 -1.66 24.79
CA PRO A 213 -1.40 -1.33 23.73
C PRO A 213 -0.77 -0.36 22.73
N TYR A 214 -1.11 -0.52 21.45
CA TYR A 214 -0.70 0.38 20.38
C TYR A 214 -1.92 0.77 19.55
N ASN A 215 -2.08 2.07 19.32
CA ASN A 215 -3.06 2.58 18.37
C ASN A 215 -2.48 2.41 16.97
N ALA A 216 -2.76 1.26 16.35
CA ALA A 216 -2.30 0.93 15.02
C ALA A 216 -2.74 2.02 14.03
N LYS A 217 -1.76 2.73 13.46
CA LYS A 217 -1.98 3.63 12.35
C LYS A 217 -1.92 2.81 11.07
N ILE A 218 -3.06 2.71 10.39
CA ILE A 218 -3.09 2.20 9.03
C ILE A 218 -3.07 3.44 8.15
N ASN A 219 -1.99 3.61 7.39
CA ASN A 219 -1.89 4.72 6.45
C ASN A 219 -3.01 4.56 5.42
N VAL A 220 -3.86 5.59 5.32
CA VAL A 220 -4.82 5.69 4.22
C VAL A 220 -4.04 5.71 2.90
N PRO A 221 -4.63 5.23 1.79
CA PRO A 221 -4.10 5.48 0.46
C PRO A 221 -3.74 6.97 0.32
N ASP A 222 -2.57 7.27 -0.23
CA ASP A 222 -2.17 8.65 -0.51
C ASP A 222 -3.30 9.30 -1.33
N THR A 223 -3.88 10.37 -0.78
CA THR A 223 -4.90 11.13 -1.49
C THR A 223 -4.25 11.79 -2.70
N TRP A 224 -4.98 11.86 -3.80
CA TRP A 224 -4.60 12.67 -4.96
C TRP A 224 -4.37 14.11 -4.51
N ASP A 225 -3.12 14.57 -4.54
CA ASP A 225 -2.82 15.99 -4.53
C ASP A 225 -3.26 16.54 -5.89
N VAL A 226 -4.44 17.14 -5.92
CA VAL A 226 -4.89 17.96 -7.05
C VAL A 226 -4.34 19.36 -6.80
N GLU A 227 -3.22 19.69 -7.46
CA GLU A 227 -2.86 21.08 -7.76
C GLU A 227 -3.74 21.62 -8.88
#